data_AF-A0A101N934-F1
#
_entry.id   AF-A0A101N934-F1
#
_cell.length_a   1.000
_cell.length_b   1.000
_cell.length_c   1.000
_cell.angle_alpha   90.00
_cell.angle_beta   90.00
_cell.angle_gamma   90.00
#
_symmetry.space_group_name_H-M   'P 1'
#
loop_
_entity.id
_entity.type
_entity.pdbx_description
1 polymer ?
#
loop_
_entity_poly.entity_id
_entity_poly.type
_entity_poly.pdbx_seq_one_letter_code
_entity_poly.pdbx_strand_id
1 'polypeptide(L)'
;MFTTAWSASPQLPAEGFTPNWSREGFWRQSVRQIVRLSAGGARLRIRLSHAYGTSPVRLAGATVGRTAAGAGVEPGSLRRLTLPDEIPARGSLVSEPVELAVAAGESVTVTLYFDAATGPATFHAQAFTPVYRGAGDLLGEVDGQGFDAVSESWYFLTAVETDAGRTDGIALFGDSVTDGFGSTVGADLRWSDALARLTGRPVLNAGIGGNLLLNDSAWYGEKGVGRFRRDVLGLAGVDTVVVLLGLNDIGFSETDEQPTYKPAPVLEAAELIAGHQELIRQARGLRVIGGTLLPFGGSDHWGERAAKVSHEVNEWVRCSGAYDAVVDFARELAGPEDPDRLHPSYDFGDHLHPNDLGYQVMAQALSAVL
;
A
#
# COMPACT_ATOMS: atom_id res chain seq x y z
N MET A 1 -23.37 -7.40 -0.55
CA MET A 1 -22.02 -8.00 -0.70
C MET A 1 -21.02 -6.92 -0.34
N PHE A 2 -19.93 -7.25 0.34
CA PHE A 2 -18.90 -6.25 0.68
C PHE A 2 -17.84 -6.18 -0.42
N THR A 3 -17.33 -4.97 -0.65
CA THR A 3 -16.21 -4.65 -1.54
C THR A 3 -15.12 -4.02 -0.68
N THR A 4 -13.86 -4.41 -0.89
CA THR A 4 -12.74 -3.69 -0.29
C THR A 4 -12.65 -2.30 -0.94
N ALA A 5 -12.76 -1.25 -0.12
CA ALA A 5 -12.73 0.14 -0.56
C ALA A 5 -11.37 0.81 -0.30
N TRP A 6 -10.60 0.26 0.64
CA TRP A 6 -9.23 0.66 0.95
C TRP A 6 -8.50 -0.54 1.55
N SER A 7 -7.18 -0.64 1.30
CA SER A 7 -6.31 -1.65 1.90
C SER A 7 -4.90 -1.12 2.11
N ALA A 8 -4.16 -1.79 3.01
CA ALA A 8 -2.72 -1.63 3.15
C ALA A 8 -2.06 -2.99 3.41
N SER A 9 -0.90 -3.23 2.81
CA SER A 9 -0.16 -4.48 2.99
C SER A 9 0.60 -4.44 4.32
N PRO A 10 0.38 -5.40 5.24
CA PRO A 10 1.04 -5.38 6.54
C PRO A 10 2.52 -5.77 6.41
N GLN A 11 3.34 -5.21 7.30
CA GLN A 11 4.76 -5.46 7.49
C GLN A 11 5.07 -5.80 8.96
N LEU A 12 6.21 -6.47 9.13
CA LEU A 12 6.83 -6.71 10.44
C LEU A 12 7.13 -5.36 11.12
N PRO A 13 6.96 -5.24 12.45
CA PRO A 13 7.41 -4.06 13.18
C PRO A 13 8.90 -3.81 12.93
N ALA A 14 9.26 -2.58 12.57
CA ALA A 14 10.61 -2.21 12.14
C ALA A 14 10.97 -0.80 12.59
N GLU A 15 12.26 -0.47 12.52
CA GLU A 15 12.72 0.91 12.77
C GLU A 15 12.15 1.87 11.73
N GLY A 16 12.01 1.42 10.48
CA GLY A 16 11.42 2.20 9.39
C GLY A 16 12.32 3.33 8.90
N PHE A 17 11.87 4.05 7.87
CA PHE A 17 12.60 5.19 7.28
C PHE A 17 12.26 6.52 7.98
N THR A 18 11.12 6.56 8.66
CA THR A 18 10.64 7.71 9.42
C THR A 18 10.19 7.26 10.81
N PRO A 19 10.17 8.17 11.81
CA PRO A 19 9.69 7.85 13.14
C PRO A 19 8.29 7.21 13.12
N ASN A 20 8.19 6.03 13.72
CA ASN A 20 6.95 5.26 13.84
C ASN A 20 6.91 4.56 15.21
N TRP A 21 5.78 3.94 15.52
CA TRP A 21 5.50 3.33 16.82
C TRP A 21 5.44 1.81 16.77
N SER A 22 5.88 1.19 15.66
CA SER A 22 5.64 -0.25 15.45
C SER A 22 6.42 -1.12 16.43
N ARG A 23 7.70 -0.82 16.70
CA ARG A 23 8.53 -1.60 17.63
C ARG A 23 8.11 -1.43 19.09
N GLU A 24 7.68 -0.23 19.44
CA GLU A 24 7.23 0.14 20.79
C GLU A 24 5.84 -0.43 21.08
N GLY A 25 4.97 -0.38 20.07
CA GLY A 25 3.56 -0.63 20.21
C GLY A 25 2.83 0.49 20.95
N PHE A 26 1.70 0.11 21.53
CA PHE A 26 0.78 0.99 22.23
C PHE A 26 0.43 0.45 23.61
N TRP A 27 0.21 1.36 24.55
CA TRP A 27 -0.28 1.07 25.89
C TRP A 27 -1.03 2.28 26.46
N ARG A 28 -2.31 2.10 26.82
CA ARG A 28 -3.19 3.18 27.30
C ARG A 28 -3.23 4.37 26.34
N GLN A 29 -3.35 4.07 25.06
CA GLN A 29 -3.29 5.05 23.98
C GLN A 29 -4.36 4.77 22.94
N SER A 30 -4.83 5.84 22.32
CA SER A 30 -5.70 5.81 21.14
C SER A 30 -4.89 6.11 19.90
N VAL A 31 -5.08 5.32 18.83
CA VAL A 31 -4.44 5.47 17.53
C VAL A 31 -5.50 5.79 16.50
N ARG A 32 -5.39 6.93 15.83
CA ARG A 32 -6.40 7.47 14.91
C ARG A 32 -5.83 7.56 13.49
N GLN A 33 -6.43 6.82 12.58
CA GLN A 33 -5.92 6.52 11.26
C GLN A 33 -6.91 6.99 10.20
N ILE A 34 -6.44 7.83 9.28
CA ILE A 34 -7.25 8.35 8.17
C ILE A 34 -7.00 7.48 6.96
N VAL A 35 -8.08 7.09 6.27
CA VAL A 35 -8.03 6.31 5.04
C VAL A 35 -9.03 6.85 4.03
N ARG A 36 -8.58 7.03 2.78
CA ARG A 36 -9.41 7.47 1.66
C ARG A 36 -10.02 6.27 0.95
N LEU A 37 -11.34 6.27 0.80
CA LEU A 37 -12.07 5.13 0.26
C LEU A 37 -12.26 5.28 -1.24
N SER A 38 -11.96 4.25 -2.02
CA SER A 38 -12.20 4.20 -3.46
C SER A 38 -13.61 3.71 -3.83
N ALA A 39 -14.36 3.17 -2.86
CA ALA A 39 -15.74 2.71 -3.04
C ALA A 39 -16.65 3.14 -1.88
N GLY A 40 -17.76 3.79 -2.20
CA GLY A 40 -18.77 4.22 -1.22
C GLY A 40 -19.81 3.14 -0.89
N GLY A 41 -20.56 3.33 0.18
CA GLY A 41 -21.62 2.42 0.64
C GLY A 41 -22.42 3.01 1.79
N ALA A 42 -23.46 2.28 2.24
CA ALA A 42 -24.29 2.68 3.37
C ALA A 42 -23.76 2.11 4.70
N ARG A 43 -23.06 0.96 4.62
CA ARG A 43 -22.41 0.33 5.76
C ARG A 43 -20.95 0.06 5.43
N LEU A 44 -20.13 0.09 6.47
CA LEU A 44 -18.74 -0.29 6.38
C LEU A 44 -18.33 -1.22 7.52
N ARG A 45 -17.24 -1.94 7.32
CA ARG A 45 -16.54 -2.72 8.33
C ARG A 45 -15.03 -2.61 8.13
N ILE A 46 -14.27 -2.84 9.18
CA ILE A 46 -12.81 -2.78 9.13
C ILE A 46 -12.19 -4.16 9.30
N ARG A 47 -11.01 -4.37 8.73
CA ARG A 47 -10.16 -5.54 8.98
C ARG A 47 -8.91 -5.12 9.75
N LEU A 48 -8.68 -5.79 10.87
CA LEU A 48 -7.48 -5.64 11.67
C LEU A 48 -6.60 -6.88 11.53
N SER A 49 -5.29 -6.70 11.46
CA SER A 49 -4.29 -7.76 11.30
C SER A 49 -3.21 -7.64 12.37
N HIS A 50 -2.91 -8.77 12.99
CA HIS A 50 -1.74 -8.99 13.84
C HIS A 50 -0.88 -10.13 13.26
N ALA A 51 -0.71 -10.13 11.94
CA ALA A 51 0.01 -11.16 11.18
C ALA A 51 1.41 -11.46 11.72
N TYR A 52 2.06 -10.47 12.35
CA TYR A 52 3.45 -10.59 12.77
C TYR A 52 3.70 -10.76 14.25
N GLY A 53 2.69 -10.54 15.10
CA GLY A 53 2.90 -10.72 16.54
C GLY A 53 2.58 -12.14 17.01
N THR A 54 3.14 -12.45 18.18
CA THR A 54 3.20 -13.80 18.73
C THR A 54 2.25 -14.02 19.91
N SER A 55 1.55 -12.99 20.35
CA SER A 55 0.57 -13.03 21.44
C SER A 55 -0.69 -12.27 21.02
N PRO A 56 -1.89 -12.65 21.49
CA PRO A 56 -3.09 -11.88 21.19
C PRO A 56 -2.98 -10.43 21.67
N VAL A 57 -3.55 -9.50 20.90
CA VAL A 57 -3.62 -8.07 21.25
C VAL A 57 -5.03 -7.73 21.69
N ARG A 58 -5.18 -7.30 22.94
CA ARG A 58 -6.45 -6.81 23.48
C ARG A 58 -6.79 -5.45 22.88
N LEU A 59 -7.98 -5.34 22.28
CA LEU A 59 -8.52 -4.11 21.75
C LEU A 59 -9.67 -3.64 22.67
N ALA A 60 -9.43 -2.60 23.45
CA ALA A 60 -10.44 -2.06 24.36
C ALA A 60 -11.58 -1.35 23.60
N GLY A 61 -11.33 -0.96 22.35
CA GLY A 61 -12.40 -0.48 21.49
C GLY A 61 -11.94 0.09 20.18
N ALA A 62 -12.90 0.30 19.29
CA ALA A 62 -12.68 1.03 18.05
C ALA A 62 -13.89 1.89 17.67
N THR A 63 -13.63 3.01 17.00
CA THR A 63 -14.65 3.87 16.40
C THR A 63 -14.28 4.23 14.97
N VAL A 64 -15.28 4.60 14.18
CA VAL A 64 -15.12 5.14 12.82
C VAL A 64 -16.01 6.37 12.65
N GLY A 65 -15.54 7.38 11.93
CA GLY A 65 -16.32 8.55 11.54
C GLY A 65 -15.90 9.07 10.18
N ARG A 66 -16.72 9.94 9.57
CA ARG A 66 -16.29 10.69 8.38
C ARG A 66 -15.20 11.67 8.77
N THR A 67 -14.13 11.72 8.00
CA THR A 67 -12.97 12.57 8.32
C THR A 67 -13.32 14.04 8.16
N ALA A 68 -12.96 14.87 9.14
CA ALA A 68 -13.00 16.33 9.03
C ALA A 68 -11.58 16.87 8.75
N ALA A 69 -11.15 17.93 9.43
CA ALA A 69 -9.78 18.45 9.29
C ALA A 69 -8.84 17.81 10.33
N GLY A 70 -7.63 17.44 9.89
CA GLY A 70 -6.62 16.83 10.77
C GLY A 70 -7.15 15.58 11.49
N ALA A 71 -6.97 15.51 12.80
CA ALA A 71 -7.48 14.40 13.63
C ALA A 71 -9.00 14.45 13.91
N GLY A 72 -9.71 15.47 13.40
CA GLY A 72 -11.14 15.64 13.62
C GLY A 72 -12.01 14.71 12.78
N VAL A 73 -13.24 14.49 13.24
CA VAL A 73 -14.29 13.79 12.50
C VAL A 73 -15.55 14.64 12.41
N GLU A 74 -16.38 14.41 11.40
CA GLU A 74 -17.62 15.16 11.24
C GLU A 74 -18.56 14.93 12.44
N PRO A 75 -19.10 15.98 13.07
CA PRO A 75 -20.05 15.84 14.16
C PRO A 75 -21.25 14.95 13.79
N GLY A 76 -21.60 14.01 14.67
CA GLY A 76 -22.70 13.06 14.45
C GLY A 76 -22.37 11.88 13.51
N SER A 77 -21.18 11.84 12.91
CA SER A 77 -20.75 10.72 12.05
C SER A 77 -20.09 9.57 12.82
N LEU A 78 -19.62 9.83 14.05
CA LEU A 78 -18.88 8.85 14.84
C LEU A 78 -19.74 7.62 15.19
N ARG A 79 -19.19 6.43 14.99
CA ARG A 79 -19.82 5.14 15.25
C ARG A 79 -18.87 4.24 16.04
N ARG A 80 -19.42 3.56 17.04
CA ARG A 80 -18.73 2.47 17.73
C ARG A 80 -18.70 1.24 16.84
N LEU A 81 -17.54 0.58 16.75
CA LEU A 81 -17.39 -0.69 16.06
C LEU A 81 -17.55 -1.84 17.04
N THR A 82 -18.22 -2.90 16.61
CA THR A 82 -18.33 -4.17 17.33
C THR A 82 -17.32 -5.15 16.75
N LEU A 83 -16.36 -5.57 17.56
CA LEU A 83 -15.29 -6.49 17.21
C LEU A 83 -15.11 -7.48 18.36
N PRO A 84 -14.48 -8.65 18.13
CA PRO A 84 -13.92 -9.45 19.20
C PRO A 84 -12.95 -8.64 20.07
N ASP A 85 -12.82 -9.00 21.35
CA ASP A 85 -11.98 -8.28 22.32
C ASP A 85 -10.47 -8.40 22.06
N GLU A 86 -10.06 -9.38 21.24
CA GLU A 86 -8.65 -9.66 20.93
C GLU A 86 -8.42 -9.89 19.44
N ILE A 87 -7.35 -9.29 18.91
CA ILE A 87 -6.78 -9.67 17.62
C ILE A 87 -5.85 -10.87 17.87
N PRO A 88 -6.11 -12.04 17.24
CA PRO A 88 -5.33 -13.24 17.50
C PRO A 88 -3.87 -13.09 17.03
N ALA A 89 -2.95 -13.74 17.75
CA ALA A 89 -1.56 -13.89 17.32
C ALA A 89 -1.50 -14.51 15.91
N ARG A 90 -0.64 -13.95 15.04
CA ARG A 90 -0.50 -14.39 13.63
C ARG A 90 -1.82 -14.41 12.85
N GLY A 91 -2.80 -13.62 13.25
CA GLY A 91 -4.14 -13.67 12.67
C GLY A 91 -4.73 -12.30 12.38
N SER A 92 -6.01 -12.30 12.01
CA SER A 92 -6.78 -11.12 11.67
C SER A 92 -8.22 -11.25 12.14
N LEU A 93 -8.92 -10.13 12.27
CA LEU A 93 -10.36 -10.10 12.52
C LEU A 93 -11.03 -9.02 11.67
N VAL A 94 -12.35 -9.14 11.53
CA VAL A 94 -13.20 -8.19 10.82
C VAL A 94 -14.29 -7.72 11.77
N SER A 95 -14.60 -6.43 11.78
CA SER A 95 -15.71 -5.90 12.59
C SER A 95 -17.06 -6.37 12.04
N GLU A 96 -18.08 -6.36 12.90
CA GLU A 96 -19.45 -6.30 12.41
C GLU A 96 -19.64 -5.02 11.56
N PRO A 97 -20.50 -5.04 10.53
CA PRO A 97 -20.86 -3.84 9.78
C PRO A 97 -21.52 -2.77 10.64
N VAL A 98 -21.19 -1.52 10.38
CA VAL A 98 -21.83 -0.36 11.01
C VAL A 98 -22.42 0.59 9.97
N GLU A 99 -23.54 1.23 10.30
CA GLU A 99 -24.18 2.23 9.44
C GLU A 99 -23.42 3.55 9.49
N LEU A 100 -22.72 3.84 8.39
CA LEU A 100 -22.04 5.08 8.12
C LEU A 100 -21.99 5.25 6.60
N ALA A 101 -22.93 6.03 6.06
CA ALA A 101 -22.94 6.34 4.64
C ALA A 101 -21.72 7.17 4.26
N VAL A 102 -21.03 6.73 3.22
CA VAL A 102 -19.82 7.34 2.65
C VAL A 102 -19.84 7.22 1.13
N ALA A 103 -19.33 8.23 0.44
CA ALA A 103 -19.14 8.22 -1.01
C ALA A 103 -17.73 7.74 -1.39
N ALA A 104 -17.57 7.30 -2.65
CA ALA A 104 -16.23 7.07 -3.19
C ALA A 104 -15.45 8.39 -3.24
N GLY A 105 -14.19 8.35 -2.86
CA GLY A 105 -13.31 9.51 -2.75
C GLY A 105 -13.39 10.25 -1.41
N GLU A 106 -14.31 9.88 -0.51
CA GLU A 106 -14.35 10.39 0.87
C GLU A 106 -13.36 9.64 1.77
N SER A 107 -12.91 10.31 2.83
CA SER A 107 -12.06 9.72 3.85
C SER A 107 -12.85 9.37 5.10
N VAL A 108 -12.45 8.27 5.73
CA VAL A 108 -12.92 7.88 7.06
C VAL A 108 -11.76 7.83 8.04
N THR A 109 -12.07 8.14 9.29
CA THR A 109 -11.13 8.15 10.40
C THR A 109 -11.47 6.99 11.33
N VAL A 110 -10.56 6.03 11.45
CA VAL A 110 -10.67 4.87 12.35
C VAL A 110 -9.83 5.12 13.60
N THR A 111 -10.43 5.04 14.78
CA THR A 111 -9.70 5.11 16.06
C THR A 111 -9.68 3.75 16.73
N LEU A 112 -8.51 3.28 17.15
CA LEU A 112 -8.31 2.07 17.95
C LEU A 112 -7.82 2.48 19.34
N TYR A 113 -8.38 1.89 20.40
CA TYR A 113 -7.93 2.12 21.77
C TYR A 113 -7.39 0.83 22.39
N PHE A 114 -6.18 0.93 22.94
CA PHE A 114 -5.48 -0.17 23.60
C PHE A 114 -5.30 0.16 25.08
N ASP A 115 -6.04 -0.51 25.97
CA ASP A 115 -5.95 -0.32 27.43
C ASP A 115 -4.80 -1.13 28.07
N ALA A 116 -4.32 -2.15 27.37
CA ALA A 116 -3.19 -2.99 27.70
C ALA A 116 -2.03 -2.81 26.71
N ALA A 117 -0.84 -3.27 27.09
CA ALA A 117 0.32 -3.23 26.21
C ALA A 117 0.12 -4.20 25.04
N THR A 118 0.28 -3.69 23.82
CA THR A 118 0.14 -4.48 22.59
C THR A 118 1.41 -5.26 22.24
N GLY A 119 2.57 -4.84 22.76
CA GLY A 119 3.87 -5.26 22.22
C GLY A 119 4.08 -4.73 20.80
N PRO A 120 5.08 -5.24 20.06
CA PRO A 120 5.34 -4.78 18.69
C PRO A 120 4.10 -4.90 17.78
N ALA A 121 3.74 -3.79 17.15
CA ALA A 121 2.53 -3.65 16.34
C ALA A 121 2.79 -4.02 14.87
N THR A 122 1.94 -4.88 14.32
CA THR A 122 1.85 -5.05 12.85
C THR A 122 1.45 -3.71 12.25
N PHE A 123 2.20 -3.27 11.24
CA PHE A 123 2.06 -1.93 10.69
C PHE A 123 2.23 -1.92 9.18
N HIS A 124 2.02 -0.78 8.55
CA HIS A 124 2.43 -0.49 7.19
C HIS A 124 3.24 0.81 7.23
N ALA A 125 4.47 0.77 6.74
CA ALA A 125 5.49 1.77 7.05
C ALA A 125 5.20 3.14 6.44
N GLN A 126 4.75 3.17 5.19
CA GLN A 126 4.72 4.39 4.38
C GLN A 126 3.28 4.68 3.92
N ALA A 127 2.46 5.09 4.87
CA ALA A 127 1.06 5.39 4.63
C ALA A 127 0.85 6.64 3.74
N PHE A 128 1.86 7.52 3.70
CA PHE A 128 1.81 8.84 3.05
C PHE A 128 0.56 9.66 3.43
N THR A 129 0.05 9.42 4.64
CA THR A 129 -1.06 10.14 5.25
C THR A 129 -0.81 10.27 6.75
N PRO A 130 -1.24 11.37 7.39
CA PRO A 130 -1.13 11.52 8.83
C PRO A 130 -1.92 10.46 9.60
N VAL A 131 -1.26 9.89 10.60
CA VAL A 131 -1.84 9.02 11.63
C VAL A 131 -1.50 9.61 12.99
N TYR A 132 -2.48 9.64 13.89
CA TYR A 132 -2.37 10.32 15.16
C TYR A 132 -2.37 9.36 16.34
N ARG A 133 -1.72 9.73 17.43
CA ARG A 133 -1.76 9.03 18.71
C ARG A 133 -1.98 10.00 19.85
N GLY A 134 -2.85 9.59 20.78
CA GLY A 134 -3.13 10.32 22.01
C GLY A 134 -3.17 9.39 23.22
N ALA A 135 -2.97 9.96 24.41
CA ALA A 135 -3.03 9.22 25.67
C ALA A 135 -4.48 8.98 26.11
N GLY A 136 -4.75 7.81 26.68
CA GLY A 136 -6.07 7.45 27.20
C GLY A 136 -7.08 7.02 26.13
N ASP A 137 -8.32 6.84 26.58
CA ASP A 137 -9.47 6.54 25.72
C ASP A 137 -9.97 7.84 25.06
N LEU A 138 -9.70 7.98 23.76
CA LEU A 138 -10.15 9.09 22.91
C LEU A 138 -11.15 8.60 21.86
N LEU A 139 -11.85 7.49 22.12
CA LEU A 139 -12.77 6.89 21.15
C LEU A 139 -13.94 7.81 20.81
N GLY A 140 -14.38 8.62 21.77
CA GLY A 140 -15.45 9.61 21.64
C GLY A 140 -15.01 11.01 21.19
N GLU A 141 -13.71 11.23 20.98
CA GLU A 141 -13.17 12.56 20.68
C GLU A 141 -13.48 12.97 19.23
N VAL A 142 -14.20 14.08 19.05
CA VAL A 142 -14.70 14.53 17.74
C VAL A 142 -13.77 15.56 17.10
N ASP A 143 -13.24 16.49 17.88
CA ASP A 143 -12.48 17.63 17.39
C ASP A 143 -11.01 17.30 17.16
N GLY A 144 -10.56 16.13 17.64
CA GLY A 144 -9.19 15.66 17.54
C GLY A 144 -8.29 16.12 18.68
N GLN A 145 -8.87 16.65 19.78
CA GLN A 145 -8.11 17.08 20.94
C GLN A 145 -7.40 15.91 21.65
N GLY A 146 -6.18 16.13 22.14
CA GLY A 146 -5.37 15.10 22.81
C GLY A 146 -4.67 14.11 21.87
N PHE A 147 -4.86 14.24 20.55
CA PHE A 147 -4.06 13.54 19.53
C PHE A 147 -2.78 14.33 19.23
N ASP A 148 -1.83 14.27 20.16
CA ASP A 148 -0.68 15.18 20.19
C ASP A 148 0.57 14.65 19.47
N ALA A 149 0.54 13.42 18.98
CA ALA A 149 1.64 12.79 18.24
C ALA A 149 1.19 12.36 16.83
N VAL A 150 2.08 12.52 15.85
CA VAL A 150 1.83 12.20 14.44
C VAL A 150 2.87 11.20 13.93
N SER A 151 2.44 10.30 13.05
CA SER A 151 3.24 9.35 12.30
C SER A 151 2.67 9.24 10.88
N GLU A 152 3.41 8.63 9.97
CA GLU A 152 2.97 8.35 8.58
C GLU A 152 2.89 6.84 8.33
N SER A 153 2.52 6.07 9.35
CA SER A 153 2.36 4.62 9.26
C SER A 153 0.97 4.21 9.75
N TRP A 154 0.35 3.22 9.10
CA TRP A 154 -0.86 2.57 9.61
C TRP A 154 -0.51 1.44 10.57
N TYR A 155 -1.32 1.20 11.59
CA TYR A 155 -1.11 0.20 12.63
C TYR A 155 -2.34 -0.69 12.77
N PHE A 156 -2.14 -2.01 12.62
CA PHE A 156 -3.15 -3.07 12.63
C PHE A 156 -4.25 -2.97 11.55
N LEU A 157 -4.62 -1.79 11.08
CA LEU A 157 -5.65 -1.58 10.07
C LEU A 157 -5.14 -2.01 8.68
N THR A 158 -5.81 -2.97 8.05
CA THR A 158 -5.38 -3.54 6.76
C THR A 158 -6.46 -3.47 5.67
N ALA A 159 -7.73 -3.29 6.04
CA ALA A 159 -8.76 -3.00 5.06
C ALA A 159 -9.94 -2.21 5.67
N VAL A 160 -10.60 -1.43 4.82
CA VAL A 160 -11.97 -0.96 5.02
C VAL A 160 -12.81 -1.49 3.87
N GLU A 161 -13.92 -2.13 4.22
CA GLU A 161 -14.85 -2.71 3.25
C GLU A 161 -16.20 -2.00 3.37
N THR A 162 -16.81 -1.67 2.23
CA THR A 162 -18.15 -1.07 2.15
C THR A 162 -19.12 -2.05 1.51
N ASP A 163 -20.42 -1.89 1.76
CA ASP A 163 -21.45 -2.73 1.14
C ASP A 163 -21.82 -2.35 -0.30
N ALA A 164 -20.90 -1.70 -1.02
CA ALA A 164 -21.03 -1.23 -2.39
C ALA A 164 -21.45 -2.34 -3.39
N GLY A 165 -21.11 -3.59 -3.11
CA GLY A 165 -21.40 -4.74 -3.98
C GLY A 165 -20.68 -4.71 -5.32
N ARG A 166 -19.60 -3.92 -5.44
CA ARG A 166 -18.74 -3.87 -6.62
C ARG A 166 -17.85 -5.10 -6.69
N THR A 167 -17.62 -5.56 -7.92
CA THR A 167 -16.81 -6.75 -8.25
C THR A 167 -15.70 -6.45 -9.25
N ASP A 168 -15.51 -5.18 -9.59
CA ASP A 168 -14.56 -4.71 -10.60
C ASP A 168 -13.40 -3.92 -9.97
N GLY A 169 -13.01 -4.29 -8.76
CA GLY A 169 -11.89 -3.68 -8.04
C GLY A 169 -10.54 -4.00 -8.69
N ILE A 170 -9.62 -3.04 -8.63
CA ILE A 170 -8.26 -3.13 -9.15
C ILE A 170 -7.29 -3.15 -7.98
N ALA A 171 -6.46 -4.19 -7.87
CA ALA A 171 -5.34 -4.23 -6.94
C ALA A 171 -4.05 -3.79 -7.66
N LEU A 172 -3.33 -2.82 -7.10
CA LEU A 172 -2.01 -2.40 -7.56
C LEU A 172 -0.97 -3.08 -6.67
N PHE A 173 -0.22 -4.02 -7.22
CA PHE A 173 0.71 -4.86 -6.48
C PHE A 173 2.16 -4.55 -6.87
N GLY A 174 2.94 -4.04 -5.92
CA GLY A 174 4.30 -3.60 -6.20
C GLY A 174 5.10 -3.11 -5.01
N ASP A 175 6.12 -2.32 -5.31
CA ASP A 175 7.08 -1.76 -4.35
C ASP A 175 6.77 -0.30 -3.97
N SER A 176 7.80 0.52 -3.66
CA SER A 176 7.70 1.93 -3.30
C SER A 176 7.04 2.80 -4.37
N VAL A 177 7.23 2.48 -5.65
CA VAL A 177 6.54 3.18 -6.74
C VAL A 177 5.03 2.92 -6.65
N THR A 178 4.66 1.68 -6.33
CA THR A 178 3.24 1.33 -6.14
C THR A 178 2.68 1.94 -4.86
N ASP A 179 3.45 1.90 -3.77
CA ASP A 179 3.09 2.41 -2.45
C ASP A 179 2.82 3.93 -2.50
N GLY A 180 3.65 4.64 -3.28
CA GLY A 180 3.49 6.06 -3.58
C GLY A 180 4.62 6.96 -3.07
N PHE A 181 5.83 6.42 -2.94
CA PHE A 181 7.00 7.20 -2.52
C PHE A 181 7.22 8.41 -3.43
N GLY A 182 7.48 9.58 -2.86
CA GLY A 182 7.62 10.82 -3.61
C GLY A 182 6.30 11.55 -3.88
N SER A 183 5.15 10.98 -3.49
CA SER A 183 3.89 11.72 -3.46
C SER A 183 3.83 12.69 -2.28
N THR A 184 3.09 13.78 -2.44
CA THR A 184 2.87 14.74 -1.35
C THR A 184 2.04 14.11 -0.24
N VAL A 185 2.62 14.03 0.97
CA VAL A 185 1.98 13.44 2.16
C VAL A 185 0.63 14.09 2.46
N GLY A 186 -0.41 13.27 2.61
CA GLY A 186 -1.77 13.70 2.95
C GLY A 186 -2.52 14.41 1.82
N ALA A 187 -1.95 14.49 0.61
CA ALA A 187 -2.61 15.11 -0.54
C ALA A 187 -3.45 14.13 -1.38
N ASP A 188 -3.33 12.82 -1.13
CA ASP A 188 -3.98 11.75 -1.92
C ASP A 188 -3.68 11.87 -3.43
N LEU A 189 -2.38 12.05 -3.73
CA LEU A 189 -1.84 12.21 -5.09
C LEU A 189 -1.00 11.01 -5.55
N ARG A 190 -1.10 9.87 -4.87
CA ARG A 190 -0.55 8.60 -5.37
C ARG A 190 -1.29 8.20 -6.64
N TRP A 191 -0.66 7.37 -7.48
CA TRP A 191 -1.31 6.92 -8.71
C TRP A 191 -2.54 6.03 -8.45
N SER A 192 -2.62 5.35 -7.29
CA SER A 192 -3.82 4.64 -6.83
C SER A 192 -5.00 5.61 -6.64
N ASP A 193 -4.78 6.74 -5.98
CA ASP A 193 -5.79 7.78 -5.77
C ASP A 193 -6.22 8.42 -7.10
N ALA A 194 -5.26 8.71 -7.98
CA ALA A 194 -5.54 9.26 -9.31
C ALA A 194 -6.33 8.28 -10.19
N LEU A 195 -5.97 7.00 -10.18
CA LEU A 195 -6.66 5.96 -10.94
C LEU A 195 -8.10 5.74 -10.46
N ALA A 196 -8.32 5.75 -9.13
CA ALA A 196 -9.67 5.68 -8.56
C ALA A 196 -10.55 6.83 -9.07
N ARG A 197 -10.01 8.06 -9.12
CA ARG A 197 -10.74 9.22 -9.66
C ARG A 197 -11.02 9.11 -11.16
N LEU A 198 -10.05 8.64 -11.95
CA LEU A 198 -10.19 8.53 -13.40
C LEU A 198 -11.20 7.46 -13.82
N THR A 199 -11.21 6.33 -13.12
CA THR A 199 -12.01 5.15 -13.51
C THR A 199 -13.33 5.03 -12.76
N GLY A 200 -13.45 5.63 -11.57
CA GLY A 200 -14.58 5.42 -10.66
C GLY A 200 -14.67 3.99 -10.11
N ARG A 201 -13.61 3.19 -10.26
CA ARG A 201 -13.51 1.80 -9.77
C ARG A 201 -12.86 1.78 -8.38
N PRO A 202 -13.13 0.75 -7.56
CA PRO A 202 -12.33 0.51 -6.36
C PRO A 202 -10.87 0.26 -6.77
N VAL A 203 -9.92 1.00 -6.19
CA VAL A 203 -8.49 0.83 -6.41
C VAL A 203 -7.80 0.61 -5.08
N LEU A 204 -7.06 -0.48 -4.98
CA LEU A 204 -6.47 -1.00 -3.75
C LEU A 204 -4.95 -0.98 -3.88
N ASN A 205 -4.31 -0.20 -3.02
CA ASN A 205 -2.86 -0.11 -2.99
C ASN A 205 -2.28 -1.27 -2.17
N ALA A 206 -1.57 -2.17 -2.85
CA ALA A 206 -0.81 -3.26 -2.25
C ALA A 206 0.71 -3.08 -2.45
N GLY A 207 1.16 -1.82 -2.49
CA GLY A 207 2.56 -1.43 -2.43
C GLY A 207 3.18 -1.70 -1.07
N ILE A 208 4.49 -1.96 -1.08
CA ILE A 208 5.36 -1.90 0.10
C ILE A 208 6.68 -1.29 -0.36
N GLY A 209 7.09 -0.18 0.23
CA GLY A 209 8.39 0.42 -0.06
C GLY A 209 9.56 -0.57 -0.07
N GLY A 210 10.40 -0.52 -1.11
CA GLY A 210 11.58 -1.37 -1.29
C GLY A 210 11.31 -2.88 -1.43
N ASN A 211 10.04 -3.30 -1.57
CA ASN A 211 9.69 -4.72 -1.60
C ASN A 211 10.37 -5.44 -2.77
N LEU A 212 10.83 -6.66 -2.48
CA LEU A 212 11.47 -7.55 -3.43
C LEU A 212 10.44 -8.59 -3.91
N LEU A 213 10.47 -8.96 -5.18
CA LEU A 213 9.62 -10.00 -5.75
C LEU A 213 9.98 -11.38 -5.17
N LEU A 214 11.29 -11.66 -5.03
CA LEU A 214 11.79 -13.01 -4.80
C LEU A 214 12.35 -13.27 -3.39
N ASN A 215 12.64 -12.23 -2.62
CA ASN A 215 13.35 -12.35 -1.34
C ASN A 215 12.66 -11.60 -0.20
N ASP A 216 12.66 -12.18 1.00
CA ASP A 216 12.19 -11.48 2.18
C ASP A 216 13.26 -10.48 2.64
N SER A 217 12.83 -9.35 3.18
CA SER A 217 13.72 -8.35 3.78
C SER A 217 13.27 -7.98 5.18
N ALA A 218 14.23 -7.82 6.08
CA ALA A 218 13.98 -7.30 7.42
C ALA A 218 13.45 -5.86 7.41
N TRP A 219 13.73 -5.09 6.36
CA TRP A 219 13.29 -3.71 6.18
C TRP A 219 12.07 -3.60 5.25
N TYR A 220 12.05 -4.41 4.19
CA TYR A 220 11.10 -4.26 3.08
C TYR A 220 10.03 -5.35 3.00
N GLY A 221 9.88 -6.14 4.07
CA GLY A 221 8.79 -7.08 4.25
C GLY A 221 8.97 -8.41 3.52
N GLU A 222 7.90 -9.21 3.53
CA GLU A 222 7.84 -10.50 2.83
C GLU A 222 7.91 -10.31 1.32
N LYS A 223 8.55 -11.25 0.63
CA LYS A 223 8.66 -11.25 -0.83
C LYS A 223 7.30 -11.21 -1.53
N GLY A 224 7.25 -10.54 -2.68
CA GLY A 224 6.05 -10.37 -3.49
C GLY A 224 5.30 -11.69 -3.74
N VAL A 225 6.00 -12.72 -4.23
CA VAL A 225 5.39 -14.04 -4.50
C VAL A 225 4.80 -14.72 -3.25
N GLY A 226 5.29 -14.38 -2.05
CA GLY A 226 4.82 -14.92 -0.78
C GLY A 226 3.59 -14.20 -0.24
N ARG A 227 3.54 -12.87 -0.40
CA ARG A 227 2.44 -12.04 0.12
C ARG A 227 1.23 -11.90 -0.83
N PHE A 228 1.38 -12.25 -2.11
CA PHE A 228 0.35 -12.05 -3.14
C PHE A 228 -1.05 -12.56 -2.76
N ARG A 229 -1.14 -13.77 -2.21
CA ARG A 229 -2.43 -14.33 -1.77
C ARG A 229 -3.11 -13.45 -0.71
N ARG A 230 -2.35 -12.93 0.24
CA ARG A 230 -2.87 -12.08 1.33
C ARG A 230 -3.28 -10.71 0.81
N ASP A 231 -2.42 -10.10 0.01
CA ASP A 231 -2.50 -8.69 -0.35
C ASP A 231 -3.32 -8.43 -1.63
N VAL A 232 -3.67 -9.49 -2.39
CA VAL A 232 -4.51 -9.38 -3.58
C VAL A 232 -5.70 -10.34 -3.51
N LEU A 233 -5.44 -11.66 -3.44
CA LEU A 233 -6.50 -12.67 -3.54
C LEU A 233 -7.43 -12.71 -2.30
N GLY A 234 -6.99 -12.14 -1.18
CA GLY A 234 -7.77 -12.02 0.05
C GLY A 234 -8.70 -10.80 0.11
N LEU A 235 -8.67 -9.94 -0.92
CA LEU A 235 -9.48 -8.73 -1.01
C LEU A 235 -10.81 -9.01 -1.71
N ALA A 236 -11.87 -8.37 -1.21
CA ALA A 236 -13.23 -8.60 -1.70
C ALA A 236 -13.54 -7.72 -2.91
N GLY A 237 -14.05 -8.34 -3.98
CA GLY A 237 -14.51 -7.63 -5.17
C GLY A 237 -13.41 -7.19 -6.12
N VAL A 238 -12.20 -7.76 -6.03
CA VAL A 238 -11.11 -7.55 -6.99
C VAL A 238 -11.31 -8.49 -8.20
N ASP A 239 -11.27 -7.93 -9.41
CA ASP A 239 -11.22 -8.70 -10.67
C ASP A 239 -9.94 -8.48 -11.46
N THR A 240 -9.18 -7.43 -11.15
CA THR A 240 -8.02 -6.99 -11.89
C THR A 240 -6.85 -6.78 -10.95
N VAL A 241 -5.68 -7.26 -11.33
CA VAL A 241 -4.42 -6.96 -10.63
C VAL A 241 -3.41 -6.37 -11.61
N VAL A 242 -2.74 -5.32 -11.18
CA VAL A 242 -1.62 -4.70 -11.89
C VAL A 242 -0.35 -5.05 -11.14
N VAL A 243 0.62 -5.66 -11.83
CA VAL A 243 1.90 -6.08 -11.25
C VAL A 243 3.00 -5.14 -11.74
N LEU A 244 3.62 -4.41 -10.80
CA LEU A 244 4.79 -3.57 -11.02
C LEU A 244 5.78 -3.81 -9.87
N LEU A 245 6.67 -4.78 -10.05
CA LEU A 245 7.60 -5.24 -9.01
C LEU A 245 8.85 -5.84 -9.65
N GLY A 246 10.00 -5.74 -8.98
CA GLY A 246 11.27 -6.32 -9.45
C GLY A 246 12.40 -5.30 -9.56
N LEU A 247 12.13 -4.00 -9.39
CA LEU A 247 13.13 -2.94 -9.44
C LEU A 247 14.18 -3.11 -8.33
N ASN A 248 13.73 -3.34 -7.10
CA ASN A 248 14.63 -3.54 -5.94
C ASN A 248 15.47 -4.82 -6.06
N ASP A 249 14.91 -5.87 -6.68
CA ASP A 249 15.57 -7.17 -6.86
C ASP A 249 16.83 -7.05 -7.73
N ILE A 250 16.88 -6.06 -8.62
CA ILE A 250 18.04 -5.78 -9.46
C ILE A 250 18.83 -4.57 -8.96
N GLY A 251 18.21 -3.60 -8.31
CA GLY A 251 18.87 -2.35 -7.93
C GLY A 251 19.69 -2.45 -6.64
N PHE A 252 19.26 -3.23 -5.65
CA PHE A 252 19.92 -3.25 -4.33
C PHE A 252 21.37 -3.72 -4.36
N SER A 253 21.77 -4.52 -5.34
CA SER A 253 23.16 -4.98 -5.50
C SER A 253 24.07 -4.01 -6.27
N GLU A 254 23.55 -2.88 -6.74
CA GLU A 254 24.36 -1.86 -7.44
C GLU A 254 25.05 -0.87 -6.48
N THR A 255 24.70 -0.91 -5.19
CA THR A 255 25.33 -0.05 -4.17
C THR A 255 25.58 -0.79 -2.86
N ASP A 256 26.71 -0.48 -2.23
CA ASP A 256 27.04 -0.91 -0.86
C ASP A 256 26.83 0.24 0.17
N GLU A 257 26.41 1.42 -0.29
CA GLU A 257 26.25 2.60 0.56
C GLU A 257 24.99 2.52 1.46
N GLN A 258 24.03 1.68 1.08
CA GLN A 258 22.75 1.52 1.77
C GLN A 258 22.73 0.22 2.59
N PRO A 259 22.98 0.27 3.92
CA PRO A 259 23.02 -0.94 4.75
C PRO A 259 21.66 -1.64 4.85
N THR A 260 20.56 -0.92 4.56
CA THR A 260 19.21 -1.47 4.60
C THR A 260 18.87 -2.29 3.35
N TYR A 261 19.59 -2.11 2.24
CA TYR A 261 19.41 -2.85 0.97
C TYR A 261 19.94 -4.28 1.09
N LYS A 262 19.32 -5.06 1.99
CA LYS A 262 19.62 -6.46 2.21
C LYS A 262 18.31 -7.27 2.35
N PRO A 263 18.24 -8.47 1.75
CA PRO A 263 19.27 -9.07 0.89
C PRO A 263 19.41 -8.31 -0.44
N ALA A 264 20.61 -8.30 -1.00
CA ALA A 264 20.94 -7.71 -2.30
C ALA A 264 21.45 -8.82 -3.24
N PRO A 265 20.58 -9.74 -3.68
CA PRO A 265 20.98 -10.79 -4.60
C PRO A 265 21.36 -10.19 -5.96
N VAL A 266 22.32 -10.81 -6.64
CA VAL A 266 22.62 -10.49 -8.03
C VAL A 266 21.78 -11.43 -8.89
N LEU A 267 20.70 -10.90 -9.46
CA LEU A 267 19.72 -11.66 -10.24
C LEU A 267 19.83 -11.34 -11.73
N GLU A 268 19.49 -12.32 -12.55
CA GLU A 268 19.33 -12.20 -14.01
C GLU A 268 17.83 -12.15 -14.39
N ALA A 269 17.52 -11.70 -15.61
CA ALA A 269 16.14 -11.51 -16.06
C ALA A 269 15.27 -12.77 -15.96
N ALA A 270 15.85 -13.95 -16.20
CA ALA A 270 15.13 -15.22 -16.13
C ALA A 270 14.53 -15.50 -14.73
N GLU A 271 15.20 -15.10 -13.66
CA GLU A 271 14.73 -15.31 -12.28
C GLU A 271 13.54 -14.39 -11.97
N LEU A 272 13.62 -13.12 -12.38
CA LEU A 272 12.49 -12.19 -12.26
C LEU A 272 11.29 -12.62 -13.09
N ILE A 273 11.52 -13.01 -14.35
CA ILE A 273 10.47 -13.53 -15.24
C ILE A 273 9.77 -14.74 -14.60
N ALA A 274 10.51 -15.66 -13.99
CA ALA A 274 9.91 -16.80 -13.28
C ALA A 274 9.04 -16.35 -12.09
N GLY A 275 9.46 -15.31 -11.34
CA GLY A 275 8.65 -14.70 -10.29
C GLY A 275 7.35 -14.08 -10.81
N HIS A 276 7.40 -13.35 -11.92
CA HIS A 276 6.21 -12.80 -12.57
C HIS A 276 5.27 -13.90 -13.07
N GLN A 277 5.80 -14.95 -13.68
CA GLN A 277 5.01 -16.12 -14.12
C GLN A 277 4.32 -16.80 -12.94
N GLU A 278 4.98 -16.88 -11.78
CA GLU A 278 4.38 -17.39 -10.55
C GLU A 278 3.21 -16.50 -10.07
N LEU A 279 3.34 -15.17 -10.10
CA LEU A 279 2.24 -14.26 -9.77
C LEU A 279 1.05 -14.45 -10.73
N ILE A 280 1.29 -14.52 -12.05
CA ILE A 280 0.25 -14.79 -13.06
C ILE A 280 -0.45 -16.12 -12.77
N ARG A 281 0.31 -17.17 -12.41
CA ARG A 281 -0.24 -18.49 -12.06
C ARG A 281 -1.08 -18.45 -10.77
N GLN A 282 -0.73 -17.63 -9.80
CA GLN A 282 -1.53 -17.44 -8.58
C GLN A 282 -2.81 -16.66 -8.85
N ALA A 283 -2.77 -15.69 -9.78
CA ALA A 283 -3.86 -14.78 -10.12
C ALA A 283 -4.96 -15.41 -11.02
N ARG A 284 -5.06 -16.74 -11.10
CA ARG A 284 -6.10 -17.41 -11.91
C ARG A 284 -7.49 -16.91 -11.52
N GLY A 285 -8.22 -16.41 -12.51
CA GLY A 285 -9.56 -15.85 -12.33
C GLY A 285 -9.60 -14.32 -12.18
N LEU A 286 -8.43 -13.67 -12.14
CA LEU A 286 -8.29 -12.22 -12.29
C LEU A 286 -7.75 -11.90 -13.68
N ARG A 287 -8.03 -10.69 -14.17
CA ARG A 287 -7.29 -10.06 -15.25
C ARG A 287 -5.95 -9.57 -14.69
N VAL A 288 -4.84 -9.97 -15.30
CA VAL A 288 -3.48 -9.62 -14.87
C VAL A 288 -2.85 -8.66 -15.87
N ILE A 289 -2.52 -7.46 -15.40
CA ILE A 289 -1.87 -6.41 -16.18
C ILE A 289 -0.42 -6.29 -15.74
N GLY A 290 0.52 -6.38 -16.68
CA GLY A 290 1.94 -6.15 -16.42
C GLY A 290 2.33 -4.69 -16.61
N GLY A 291 3.01 -4.10 -15.62
CA GLY A 291 3.69 -2.81 -15.77
C GLY A 291 5.17 -3.03 -16.07
N THR A 292 5.71 -2.35 -17.08
CA THR A 292 7.17 -2.30 -17.29
C THR A 292 7.84 -1.55 -16.14
N LEU A 293 9.00 -2.01 -15.68
CA LEU A 293 9.87 -1.29 -14.74
C LEU A 293 10.19 0.10 -15.30
N LEU A 294 10.14 1.11 -14.42
CA LEU A 294 10.35 2.50 -14.77
C LEU A 294 11.80 2.76 -15.21
N PRO A 295 12.07 3.87 -15.92
CA PRO A 295 13.43 4.35 -16.10
C PRO A 295 14.02 4.71 -14.73
N PHE A 296 15.28 4.39 -14.48
CA PHE A 296 15.96 4.58 -13.18
C PHE A 296 17.42 5.04 -13.34
N GLY A 297 17.78 5.52 -14.52
CA GLY A 297 19.09 6.02 -14.89
C GLY A 297 19.54 7.18 -14.02
N GLY A 298 20.70 7.01 -13.37
CA GLY A 298 21.28 7.98 -12.45
C GLY A 298 20.82 7.84 -10.99
N SER A 299 19.97 6.86 -10.66
CA SER A 299 19.65 6.50 -9.28
C SER A 299 20.74 5.63 -8.64
N ASP A 300 20.64 5.39 -7.33
CA ASP A 300 21.48 4.43 -6.60
C ASP A 300 21.15 2.96 -6.92
N HIS A 301 20.07 2.71 -7.66
CA HIS A 301 19.71 1.39 -8.20
C HIS A 301 20.33 1.12 -9.57
N TRP A 302 21.00 2.10 -10.16
CA TRP A 302 21.52 2.02 -11.52
C TRP A 302 22.92 1.40 -11.59
N GLY A 303 23.07 0.47 -12.53
CA GLY A 303 24.34 -0.05 -13.02
C GLY A 303 24.12 -0.75 -14.35
N GLU A 304 25.18 -0.98 -15.14
CA GLU A 304 25.06 -1.58 -16.48
C GLU A 304 24.32 -2.93 -16.45
N ARG A 305 24.55 -3.73 -15.38
CA ARG A 305 23.87 -5.01 -15.18
C ARG A 305 22.39 -4.80 -14.87
N ALA A 306 22.04 -4.01 -13.85
CA ALA A 306 20.63 -3.73 -13.53
C ALA A 306 19.87 -3.14 -14.74
N ALA A 307 20.48 -2.21 -15.48
CA ALA A 307 19.89 -1.63 -16.69
C ALA A 307 19.59 -2.69 -17.75
N LYS A 308 20.57 -3.57 -18.04
CA LYS A 308 20.41 -4.70 -18.95
C LYS A 308 19.26 -5.62 -18.51
N VAL A 309 19.24 -6.02 -17.23
CA VAL A 309 18.19 -6.92 -16.72
C VAL A 309 16.82 -6.25 -16.79
N SER A 310 16.72 -4.96 -16.46
CA SER A 310 15.47 -4.20 -16.59
C SER A 310 14.96 -4.16 -18.03
N HIS A 311 15.85 -3.93 -19.01
CA HIS A 311 15.48 -3.95 -20.44
C HIS A 311 14.98 -5.33 -20.88
N GLU A 312 15.66 -6.41 -20.51
CA GLU A 312 15.25 -7.78 -20.83
C GLU A 312 13.88 -8.14 -20.20
N VAL A 313 13.66 -7.77 -18.93
CA VAL A 313 12.37 -7.97 -18.26
C VAL A 313 11.27 -7.14 -18.92
N ASN A 314 11.55 -5.86 -19.25
CA ASN A 314 10.59 -4.99 -19.90
C ASN A 314 10.23 -5.46 -21.32
N GLU A 315 11.20 -5.97 -22.09
CA GLU A 315 10.94 -6.61 -23.38
C GLU A 315 10.04 -7.84 -23.21
N TRP A 316 10.32 -8.70 -22.23
CA TRP A 316 9.48 -9.85 -21.93
C TRP A 316 8.05 -9.44 -21.55
N VAL A 317 7.89 -8.44 -20.68
CA VAL A 317 6.58 -7.92 -20.28
C VAL A 317 5.78 -7.47 -21.52
N ARG A 318 6.40 -6.73 -22.45
CA ARG A 318 5.74 -6.21 -23.65
C ARG A 318 5.39 -7.30 -24.67
N CYS A 319 6.31 -8.24 -24.91
CA CYS A 319 6.29 -9.06 -26.12
C CYS A 319 5.89 -10.52 -25.89
N SER A 320 5.95 -11.03 -24.66
CA SER A 320 5.74 -12.45 -24.39
C SER A 320 4.30 -12.93 -24.53
N GLY A 321 3.32 -12.02 -24.39
CA GLY A 321 1.91 -12.37 -24.26
C GLY A 321 1.57 -13.08 -22.94
N ALA A 322 2.43 -13.00 -21.93
CA ALA A 322 2.21 -13.63 -20.63
C ALA A 322 1.13 -12.94 -19.77
N TYR A 323 0.98 -11.62 -19.93
CA TYR A 323 -0.06 -10.82 -19.28
C TYR A 323 -1.27 -10.63 -20.19
N ASP A 324 -2.45 -10.45 -19.60
CA ASP A 324 -3.70 -10.18 -20.33
C ASP A 324 -3.67 -8.79 -21.00
N ALA A 325 -2.95 -7.84 -20.39
CA ALA A 325 -2.63 -6.54 -20.95
C ALA A 325 -1.33 -5.98 -20.34
N VAL A 326 -0.77 -4.94 -20.97
CA VAL A 326 0.49 -4.32 -20.56
C VAL A 326 0.37 -2.80 -20.54
N VAL A 327 0.95 -2.17 -19.53
CA VAL A 327 1.18 -0.71 -19.49
C VAL A 327 2.68 -0.45 -19.56
N ASP A 328 3.12 0.30 -20.57
CA ASP A 328 4.53 0.62 -20.79
C ASP A 328 4.96 1.87 -20.02
N PHE A 329 4.96 1.79 -18.68
CA PHE A 329 5.42 2.89 -17.82
C PHE A 329 6.83 3.36 -18.13
N ALA A 330 7.70 2.47 -18.61
CA ALA A 330 9.06 2.81 -19.01
C ALA A 330 9.03 3.90 -20.09
N ARG A 331 8.18 3.72 -21.10
CA ARG A 331 7.99 4.70 -22.18
C ARG A 331 7.28 5.96 -21.71
N GLU A 332 6.21 5.83 -20.93
CA GLU A 332 5.38 6.98 -20.51
C GLU A 332 6.12 7.95 -19.59
N LEU A 333 7.10 7.46 -18.84
CA LEU A 333 7.88 8.25 -17.88
C LEU A 333 9.29 8.58 -18.35
N ALA A 334 9.68 8.16 -19.57
CA ALA A 334 11.02 8.36 -20.09
C ALA A 334 11.36 9.84 -20.33
N GLY A 335 12.61 10.22 -20.04
CA GLY A 335 13.16 11.50 -20.44
C GLY A 335 13.32 11.62 -21.97
N PRO A 336 13.17 12.82 -22.54
CA PRO A 336 13.26 13.02 -23.98
C PRO A 336 14.68 12.89 -24.53
N GLU A 337 15.70 13.07 -23.69
CA GLU A 337 17.11 12.99 -24.08
C GLU A 337 17.74 11.62 -23.81
N ASP A 338 17.28 10.94 -22.76
CA ASP A 338 17.77 9.64 -22.33
C ASP A 338 16.59 8.78 -21.85
N PRO A 339 16.20 7.73 -22.60
CA PRO A 339 15.03 6.93 -22.27
C PRO A 339 15.22 6.06 -21.02
N ASP A 340 16.45 5.92 -20.52
CA ASP A 340 16.73 5.20 -19.28
C ASP A 340 16.55 6.08 -18.05
N ARG A 341 16.36 7.38 -18.19
CA ARG A 341 16.13 8.33 -17.09
C ARG A 341 14.68 8.74 -17.00
N LEU A 342 14.20 9.00 -15.77
CA LEU A 342 12.90 9.62 -15.59
C LEU A 342 12.87 10.99 -16.25
N HIS A 343 11.74 11.32 -16.85
CA HIS A 343 11.47 12.67 -17.32
C HIS A 343 11.63 13.65 -16.14
N PRO A 344 12.42 14.73 -16.26
CA PRO A 344 12.71 15.62 -15.12
C PRO A 344 11.47 16.21 -14.44
N SER A 345 10.39 16.45 -15.18
CA SER A 345 9.11 16.92 -14.62
C SER A 345 8.35 15.88 -13.80
N TYR A 346 8.67 14.59 -13.96
CA TYR A 346 8.03 13.48 -13.24
C TYR A 346 8.90 12.94 -12.12
N ASP A 347 10.18 13.32 -12.05
CA ASP A 347 11.14 12.87 -11.06
C ASP A 347 10.90 13.56 -9.71
N PHE A 348 10.88 12.78 -8.63
CA PHE A 348 10.87 13.29 -7.25
C PHE A 348 12.21 13.96 -6.86
N GLY A 349 13.28 13.61 -7.56
CA GLY A 349 14.63 14.16 -7.38
C GLY A 349 15.68 13.10 -7.04
N ASP A 350 15.30 11.82 -6.98
CA ASP A 350 16.21 10.69 -6.74
C ASP A 350 16.45 9.84 -7.98
N HIS A 351 15.88 10.24 -9.13
CA HIS A 351 15.98 9.54 -10.41
C HIS A 351 15.38 8.13 -10.41
N LEU A 352 14.55 7.81 -9.41
CA LEU A 352 13.95 6.49 -9.21
C LEU A 352 12.43 6.56 -9.05
N HIS A 353 11.96 7.51 -8.24
CA HIS A 353 10.56 7.61 -7.86
C HIS A 353 9.84 8.74 -8.60
N PRO A 354 8.60 8.49 -9.07
CA PRO A 354 7.74 9.56 -9.56
C PRO A 354 7.33 10.55 -8.46
N ASN A 355 7.18 11.82 -8.83
CA ASN A 355 6.45 12.82 -8.07
C ASN A 355 4.94 12.77 -8.38
N ASP A 356 4.15 13.68 -7.80
CA ASP A 356 2.69 13.76 -8.01
C ASP A 356 2.28 13.80 -9.49
N LEU A 357 3.03 14.51 -10.34
CA LEU A 357 2.74 14.60 -11.78
C LEU A 357 3.06 13.28 -12.48
N GLY A 358 4.18 12.65 -12.15
CA GLY A 358 4.53 11.32 -12.67
C GLY A 358 3.50 10.27 -12.29
N TYR A 359 3.00 10.28 -11.05
CA TYR A 359 1.92 9.41 -10.62
C TYR A 359 0.59 9.65 -11.36
N GLN A 360 0.28 10.91 -11.70
CA GLN A 360 -0.86 11.20 -12.56
C GLN A 360 -0.70 10.60 -13.96
N VAL A 361 0.50 10.68 -14.56
CA VAL A 361 0.80 10.06 -15.86
C VAL A 361 0.66 8.54 -15.80
N MET A 362 1.17 7.89 -14.75
CA MET A 362 0.98 6.45 -14.54
C MET A 362 -0.50 6.06 -14.50
N ALA A 363 -1.31 6.81 -13.74
CA ALA A 363 -2.74 6.54 -13.63
C ALA A 363 -3.46 6.71 -14.98
N GLN A 364 -3.10 7.73 -15.77
CA GLN A 364 -3.64 7.95 -17.11
C GLN A 364 -3.28 6.82 -18.07
N ALA A 365 -2.02 6.38 -18.06
CA ALA A 365 -1.54 5.27 -18.90
C ALA A 365 -2.26 3.97 -18.58
N LEU A 366 -2.42 3.63 -17.30
CA LEU A 366 -3.18 2.44 -16.90
C LEU A 366 -4.66 2.58 -17.23
N SER A 367 -5.27 3.75 -17.04
CA SER A 367 -6.67 4.00 -17.38
C SER A 367 -6.97 3.80 -18.87
N ALA A 368 -5.99 3.96 -19.76
CA ALA A 368 -6.16 3.72 -21.20
C ALA A 368 -6.14 2.23 -21.57
N VAL A 369 -5.64 1.37 -20.67
CA VAL A 369 -5.50 -0.08 -20.87
C VAL A 369 -6.64 -0.87 -20.21
N LEU A 370 -7.20 -0.35 -19.12
CA LEU A 370 -8.34 -0.94 -18.41
C LEU A 370 -9.59 -0.97 -19.28
#